data_AF-A0A917XQ31-F1
#
_entry.id   AF-A0A917XQ31-F1
#
_cell.length_a   1.000
_cell.length_b   1.000
_cell.length_c   1.000
_cell.angle_alpha   90.00
_cell.angle_beta   90.00
_cell.angle_gamma   90.00
#
_symmetry.space_group_name_H-M   'P 1'
#
loop_
_entity.id
_entity.type
_entity.pdbx_description
1 polymer ?
#
loop_
_entity_poly.entity_id
_entity_poly.type
_entity_poly.pdbx_seq_one_letter_code
_entity_poly.pdbx_strand_id
1 'polypeptide(L)'
;MTAPDAPAPEDTRQDTPADTRQDTPADARQDAPGDAPGDTREEIREEIREAVAAVLGLPARDLADDVNLVQMGMKSLHVMQLINTWRRQGRTVTFRDLAADPTVEAWTARLTARPATA
;
A
#
# COMPACT_ATOMS: atom_id res chain seq x y z
N MET A 1 -60.04 20.16 -38.10
CA MET A 1 -60.75 18.98 -37.57
C MET A 1 -59.99 18.59 -36.30
N THR A 2 -60.62 18.82 -35.15
CA THR A 2 -60.06 18.62 -33.79
C THR A 2 -59.87 17.15 -33.47
N ALA A 3 -58.74 16.79 -32.86
CA ALA A 3 -58.60 15.59 -32.02
C ALA A 3 -58.15 16.06 -30.62
N PRO A 4 -58.83 15.66 -29.53
CA PRO A 4 -58.40 15.90 -28.16
C PRO A 4 -57.83 14.64 -27.48
N ASP A 5 -57.11 14.87 -26.38
CA ASP A 5 -56.96 14.03 -25.18
C ASP A 5 -56.18 12.70 -25.24
N ALA A 6 -54.99 12.69 -24.61
CA ALA A 6 -54.63 11.79 -23.49
C ALA A 6 -53.17 12.02 -23.02
N PRO A 7 -52.90 12.14 -21.71
CA PRO A 7 -51.56 12.19 -21.14
C PRO A 7 -51.03 10.79 -20.75
N ALA A 8 -49.71 10.60 -20.81
CA ALA A 8 -49.03 9.50 -20.12
C ALA A 8 -47.70 9.98 -19.52
N PRO A 9 -47.56 10.02 -18.18
CA PRO A 9 -46.28 9.98 -17.51
C PRO A 9 -46.01 8.54 -17.02
N GLU A 10 -45.16 7.79 -17.70
CA GLU A 10 -44.60 6.55 -17.15
C GLU A 10 -43.14 6.79 -16.78
N ASP A 11 -43.03 7.39 -15.59
CA ASP A 11 -41.88 7.34 -14.69
C ASP A 11 -41.54 5.88 -14.39
N THR A 12 -40.71 5.27 -15.23
CA THR A 12 -40.10 3.97 -14.93
C THR A 12 -38.90 4.23 -14.02
N ARG A 13 -39.18 4.47 -12.73
CA ARG A 13 -38.23 4.17 -11.66
C ARG A 13 -37.98 2.66 -11.68
N GLN A 14 -36.92 2.22 -12.33
CA GLN A 14 -36.29 0.96 -11.97
C GLN A 14 -35.37 1.20 -10.78
N ASP A 15 -36.00 1.14 -9.62
CA ASP A 15 -35.39 0.72 -8.37
C ASP A 15 -34.83 -0.70 -8.56
N THR A 16 -33.50 -0.83 -8.54
CA THR A 16 -32.83 -2.12 -8.31
C THR A 16 -32.01 -1.96 -7.03
N PRO A 17 -32.42 -2.59 -5.92
CA PRO A 17 -31.62 -2.60 -4.71
C PRO A 17 -30.61 -3.77 -4.71
N ALA A 18 -29.48 -3.48 -4.07
CA ALA A 18 -28.57 -4.38 -3.35
C ALA A 18 -27.42 -5.08 -4.10
N ASP A 19 -26.23 -4.61 -3.72
CA ASP A 19 -25.09 -5.42 -3.26
C ASP A 19 -24.27 -6.17 -4.31
N THR A 20 -23.54 -5.41 -5.15
CA THR A 20 -22.20 -5.86 -5.55
C THR A 20 -21.20 -5.17 -4.64
N ARG A 21 -20.73 -5.92 -3.65
CA ARG A 21 -19.66 -5.52 -2.73
C ARG A 21 -18.46 -5.00 -3.51
N GLN A 22 -17.89 -3.95 -2.94
CA GLN A 22 -16.65 -3.30 -3.31
C GLN A 22 -15.57 -4.33 -3.68
N ASP A 23 -15.22 -4.39 -4.96
CA ASP A 23 -13.97 -5.00 -5.40
C ASP A 23 -12.95 -3.86 -5.58
N THR A 24 -12.18 -3.67 -4.52
CA THR A 24 -10.85 -3.07 -4.37
C THR A 24 -10.36 -2.04 -5.42
N PRO A 25 -10.20 -0.75 -5.07
CA PRO A 25 -9.23 0.09 -5.74
C PRO A 25 -7.83 -0.23 -5.20
N ALA A 26 -7.07 -1.07 -5.90
CA ALA A 26 -5.64 -1.28 -5.68
C ALA A 26 -4.83 -0.62 -6.80
N ASP A 27 -5.09 0.65 -7.10
CA ASP A 27 -4.17 1.56 -7.82
C ASP A 27 -4.69 2.99 -7.71
N ALA A 28 -4.88 3.47 -6.47
CA ALA A 28 -4.96 4.91 -6.23
C ALA A 28 -3.61 5.29 -5.61
N ARG A 29 -2.60 5.48 -6.47
CA ARG A 29 -1.40 6.23 -6.08
C ARG A 29 -1.91 7.60 -5.64
N GLN A 30 -2.01 7.81 -4.34
CA GLN A 30 -2.47 9.06 -3.75
C GLN A 30 -1.35 10.09 -3.92
N ASP A 31 -1.44 10.84 -5.02
CA ASP A 31 -0.76 12.12 -5.21
C ASP A 31 -1.40 13.19 -4.27
N ALA A 32 -0.71 13.55 -3.17
CA ALA A 32 -0.78 14.89 -2.53
C ALA A 32 0.34 15.11 -1.49
N PRO A 33 1.07 16.25 -1.50
CA PRO A 33 2.20 16.50 -0.61
C PRO A 33 1.74 17.07 0.74
N GLY A 34 1.69 16.22 1.77
CA GLY A 34 1.56 16.63 3.17
C GLY A 34 2.94 16.67 3.84
N ASP A 35 3.57 17.84 3.90
CA ASP A 35 4.81 18.05 4.65
C ASP A 35 4.53 18.00 6.16
N ALA A 36 4.38 16.79 6.68
CA ALA A 36 4.48 16.47 8.09
C ALA A 36 5.45 15.28 8.21
N PRO A 37 6.46 15.29 9.11
CA PRO A 37 7.43 14.21 9.24
C PRO A 37 6.81 12.86 9.63
N GLY A 38 5.54 12.85 10.06
CA GLY A 38 4.76 11.62 10.30
C GLY A 38 4.27 10.96 9.01
N ASP A 39 3.88 11.74 8.00
CA ASP A 39 3.23 11.26 6.77
C ASP A 39 4.20 10.42 5.93
N THR A 40 5.43 10.93 5.71
CA THR A 40 6.47 10.21 4.99
C THR A 40 6.90 8.90 5.68
N ARG A 41 6.86 8.85 7.01
CA ARG A 41 7.19 7.62 7.77
C ARG A 41 6.10 6.57 7.62
N GLU A 42 4.84 6.98 7.62
CA GLU A 42 3.71 6.08 7.42
C GLU A 42 3.68 5.53 5.99
N GLU A 43 3.87 6.38 4.97
CA GLU A 43 3.96 5.96 3.56
C GLU A 43 5.09 4.94 3.34
N ILE A 44 6.30 5.21 3.88
CA ILE A 44 7.42 4.28 3.78
C ILE A 44 7.12 2.98 4.54
N ARG A 45 6.42 3.04 5.68
CA ARG A 45 6.01 1.85 6.44
C ARG A 45 5.07 0.99 5.62
N GLU A 46 4.08 1.60 4.97
CA GLU A 46 3.14 0.92 4.08
C GLU A 46 3.86 0.32 2.88
N GLU A 47 4.75 1.07 2.21
CA GLU A 47 5.57 0.55 1.11
C GLU A 47 6.38 -0.68 1.54
N ILE A 48 6.99 -0.65 2.73
CA ILE A 48 7.69 -1.81 3.29
C ILE A 48 6.73 -2.97 3.52
N ARG A 49 5.59 -2.74 4.17
CA ARG A 49 4.61 -3.80 4.45
C ARG A 49 4.13 -4.46 3.17
N GLU A 50 3.79 -3.67 2.16
CA GLU A 50 3.34 -4.15 0.85
C GLU A 50 4.43 -4.95 0.15
N ALA A 51 5.66 -4.42 0.11
CA ALA A 51 6.78 -5.10 -0.52
C ALA A 51 7.08 -6.44 0.18
N VAL A 52 7.01 -6.48 1.51
CA VAL A 52 7.22 -7.71 2.27
C VAL A 52 6.06 -8.69 2.09
N ALA A 53 4.82 -8.21 2.17
CA ALA A 53 3.60 -8.97 1.95
C ALA A 53 3.61 -9.68 0.59
N ALA A 54 3.99 -8.94 -0.47
CA ALA A 54 4.12 -9.47 -1.82
C ALA A 54 5.14 -10.61 -1.91
N VAL A 55 6.24 -10.50 -1.17
CA VAL A 55 7.32 -11.50 -1.18
C VAL A 55 7.00 -12.73 -0.30
N LEU A 56 6.27 -12.54 0.81
CA LEU A 56 5.82 -13.64 1.67
C LEU A 56 4.52 -14.30 1.18
N GLY A 57 3.79 -13.67 0.25
CA GLY A 57 2.49 -14.14 -0.21
C GLY A 57 1.40 -14.01 0.86
N LEU A 58 1.54 -13.04 1.76
CA LEU A 58 0.64 -12.78 2.88
C LEU A 58 0.00 -11.39 2.70
N PRO A 59 -1.17 -11.11 3.30
CA PRO A 59 -1.76 -9.79 3.21
C PRO A 59 -1.03 -8.79 4.15
N ALA A 60 -0.77 -7.57 3.67
CA ALA A 60 -0.04 -6.52 4.43
C ALA A 60 -0.61 -6.23 5.82
N ARG A 61 -1.93 -6.36 6.00
CA ARG A 61 -2.63 -6.22 7.29
C ARG A 61 -2.23 -7.25 8.36
N ASP A 62 -1.66 -8.38 7.95
CA ASP A 62 -1.20 -9.44 8.86
C ASP A 62 0.23 -9.17 9.38
N LEU A 63 0.92 -8.20 8.78
CA LEU A 63 2.26 -7.80 9.19
C LEU A 63 2.20 -6.69 10.23
N ALA A 64 2.35 -7.08 11.49
CA ALA A 64 2.60 -6.13 12.57
C ALA A 64 3.95 -5.40 12.38
N ASP A 65 4.08 -4.21 12.98
CA ASP A 65 5.26 -3.36 12.82
C ASP A 65 6.52 -3.98 13.46
N ASP A 66 6.32 -4.61 14.61
CA ASP A 66 7.35 -5.21 15.46
C ASP A 66 7.60 -6.70 15.16
N VAL A 67 6.89 -7.27 14.16
CA VAL A 67 7.03 -8.69 13.86
C VAL A 67 8.40 -8.98 13.24
N ASN A 68 9.03 -10.04 13.70
CA ASN A 68 10.28 -10.50 13.13
C ASN A 68 10.01 -11.22 11.80
N LEU A 69 10.36 -10.56 10.70
CA LEU A 69 10.09 -11.01 9.35
C LEU A 69 10.79 -12.34 9.02
N VAL A 70 11.97 -12.60 9.61
CA VAL A 70 12.67 -13.88 9.44
C VAL A 70 11.87 -15.02 10.08
N GLN A 71 11.24 -14.78 11.23
CA GLN A 71 10.34 -15.77 11.85
C GLN A 71 9.06 -15.99 11.03
N MET A 72 8.60 -14.99 10.29
CA MET A 72 7.49 -15.10 9.33
C MET A 72 7.87 -15.85 8.03
N GLY A 73 9.12 -16.33 7.92
CA GLY A 73 9.61 -17.09 6.76
C GLY A 73 10.36 -16.25 5.73
N MET A 74 10.76 -15.02 6.07
CA MET A 74 11.62 -14.23 5.20
C MET A 74 13.03 -14.84 5.07
N LYS A 75 13.46 -15.00 3.83
CA LYS A 75 14.76 -15.60 3.48
C LYS A 75 15.70 -14.56 2.88
N SER A 76 16.99 -14.87 2.81
CA SER A 76 17.99 -13.97 2.23
C SER A 76 17.67 -13.55 0.78
N LEU A 77 17.07 -14.45 -0.02
CA LEU A 77 16.63 -14.14 -1.38
C LEU A 77 15.52 -13.07 -1.42
N HIS A 78 14.62 -13.09 -0.43
CA HIS A 78 13.55 -12.10 -0.28
C HIS A 78 14.15 -10.73 0.06
N VAL A 79 15.08 -10.70 1.02
CA VAL A 79 15.79 -9.47 1.39
C VAL A 79 16.59 -8.89 0.21
N MET A 80 17.26 -9.74 -0.57
CA MET A 80 18.00 -9.29 -1.76
C MET A 80 17.07 -8.72 -2.84
N GLN A 81 15.86 -9.27 -3.03
CA GLN A 81 14.87 -8.72 -3.96
C GLN A 81 14.39 -7.32 -3.52
N LEU A 82 14.12 -7.16 -2.22
CA LEU A 82 13.73 -5.87 -1.65
C LEU A 82 14.81 -4.81 -1.79
N ILE A 83 16.07 -5.15 -1.46
CA ILE A 83 17.21 -4.25 -1.63
C ILE A 83 17.35 -3.81 -3.08
N ASN A 84 17.22 -4.72 -4.04
CA ASN A 84 17.30 -4.37 -5.46
C ASN A 84 16.18 -3.42 -5.89
N THR A 85 14.97 -3.60 -5.34
CA THR A 85 13.81 -2.73 -5.62
C THR A 85 14.06 -1.32 -5.09
N TRP A 86 14.43 -1.19 -3.81
CA TRP A 86 14.71 0.11 -3.19
C TRP A 86 15.93 0.82 -3.80
N ARG A 87 16.96 0.08 -4.22
CA ARG A 87 18.10 0.66 -4.94
C ARG A 87 17.70 1.26 -6.29
N ARG A 88 16.72 0.68 -6.99
CA ARG A 88 16.17 1.25 -8.24
C ARG A 88 15.39 2.53 -8.00
N GLN A 89 14.80 2.69 -6.81
CA GLN A 89 14.15 3.92 -6.35
C GLN A 89 15.14 4.97 -5.80
N GLY A 90 16.46 4.70 -5.84
CA GLY A 90 17.49 5.62 -5.34
C GLY A 90 17.73 5.56 -3.83
N ARG A 91 17.11 4.60 -3.10
CA ARG A 91 17.33 4.41 -1.67
C ARG A 91 18.56 3.53 -1.42
N THR A 92 19.47 3.99 -0.56
CA THR A 92 20.70 3.26 -0.22
C THR A 92 20.52 2.43 1.05
N VAL A 93 20.06 1.19 0.88
CA VAL A 93 19.88 0.23 1.98
C VAL A 93 20.70 -1.03 1.74
N THR A 94 21.24 -1.61 2.81
CA THR A 94 22.14 -2.78 2.72
C THR A 94 21.56 -4.00 3.42
N PHE A 95 22.00 -5.19 3.02
CA PHE A 95 21.57 -6.44 3.68
C PHE A 95 21.91 -6.43 5.17
N ARG A 96 23.09 -5.95 5.54
CA ARG A 96 23.50 -5.84 6.96
C ARG A 96 22.54 -4.97 7.76
N ASP A 97 22.07 -3.89 7.17
CA ASP A 97 21.13 -2.95 7.77
C ASP A 97 19.78 -3.63 8.03
N LEU A 98 19.21 -4.27 6.99
CA LEU A 98 17.93 -4.97 7.10
C LEU A 98 17.97 -6.24 7.96
N ALA A 99 19.08 -6.97 7.92
CA ALA A 99 19.25 -8.22 8.67
C ALA A 99 19.54 -8.00 10.15
N ALA A 100 20.04 -6.81 10.54
CA ALA A 100 20.29 -6.48 11.94
C ALA A 100 18.99 -6.37 12.73
N ASP A 101 17.95 -5.79 12.13
CA ASP A 101 16.63 -5.73 12.72
C ASP A 101 15.58 -5.96 11.63
N PRO A 102 15.12 -7.22 11.43
CA PRO A 102 14.22 -7.58 10.36
C PRO A 102 12.76 -7.29 10.75
N THR A 103 12.47 -6.06 11.18
CA THR A 103 11.13 -5.59 11.51
C THR A 103 10.73 -4.45 10.58
N VAL A 104 9.42 -4.30 10.35
CA VAL A 104 8.89 -3.20 9.53
C VAL A 104 9.23 -1.86 10.16
N GLU A 105 9.12 -1.75 11.50
CA GLU A 105 9.45 -0.51 12.21
C GLU A 105 10.91 -0.09 12.00
N ALA A 106 11.87 -0.99 12.21
CA ALA A 106 13.28 -0.65 12.08
C ALA A 106 13.66 -0.32 10.64
N TRP A 107 13.09 -1.04 9.66
CA TRP A 107 13.30 -0.74 8.25
C TRP A 107 12.75 0.64 7.88
N THR A 108 11.59 0.99 8.41
CA THR A 108 10.99 2.32 8.21
C THR A 108 11.90 3.40 8.79
N ALA A 109 12.41 3.20 10.01
CA ALA A 109 13.33 4.15 10.66
C ALA A 109 14.63 4.34 9.84
N ARG A 110 15.16 3.26 9.23
CA ARG A 110 16.36 3.30 8.40
C ARG A 110 16.12 3.99 7.06
N LEU A 111 14.96 3.78 6.42
CA LEU A 111 14.62 4.39 5.14
C LEU A 111 14.13 5.85 5.26
N THR A 112 13.63 6.25 6.43
CA THR A 112 13.27 7.66 6.75
C THR A 112 14.44 8.46 7.28
N ALA A 113 15.49 7.80 7.79
CA ALA A 113 16.73 8.46 8.17
C ALA A 113 17.35 9.10 6.92
N ARG A 114 17.23 10.42 6.80
CA ARG A 114 17.89 11.21 5.77
C ARG A 114 19.37 10.80 5.70
N PRO A 115 19.92 10.48 4.51
CA PRO A 115 21.35 10.25 4.39
C PRO A 115 22.05 11.51 4.90
N ALA A 116 22.90 11.36 5.91
CA ALA A 116 23.73 12.46 6.38
C ALA A 116 24.62 12.87 5.21
N THR A 117 24.23 13.92 4.50
CA THR A 117 25.09 14.63 3.55
C THR A 117 26.34 15.07 4.31
N ALA A 118 27.46 14.45 3.96
CA ALA A 118 28.81 14.86 4.35
C ALA A 118 29.46 15.58 3.16
#